data_AF-A0A961DPR5-F1
#
_entry.id   AF-A0A961DPR5-F1
#
_cell.length_a   1.000
_cell.length_b   1.000
_cell.length_c   1.000
_cell.angle_alpha   90.00
_cell.angle_beta   90.00
_cell.angle_gamma   90.00
#
_symmetry.space_group_name_H-M   'P 1'
#
loop_
_entity.id
_entity.type
_entity.pdbx_description
1 polymer ?
#
loop_
_entity_poly.entity_id
_entity_poly.type
_entity_poly.pdbx_seq_one_letter_code
_entity_poly.pdbx_strand_id
1 'polypeptide(L)'
;REVDSTVLHPADVSWFVELCRRPGKPVPFVPIIDAEVRRWWRSDSLWQAHDDRYDADGVIVIPGPAALRAVRAVDEPVAALFNRFEAATVAALVEAGVEPVDAAQRRETHTDHRDRRGDDPISRLLAEPNVEWTTAGPDGLRRRRRPNPALAVAPATAWHLDVSGNGHGPASVARAHRSDAVLVATGPNSVRLDVPLTVHRDTMSTASIEFDLSSDGRSAAVVSPRSSAAWS
;
A
#
# COMPACT_ATOMS: atom_id res chain seq x y z
N ARG A 1 -7.18 -60.29 -1.56
CA ARG A 1 -8.29 -61.28 -1.52
C ARG A 1 -9.10 -61.20 -0.24
N GLU A 2 -8.53 -61.26 0.97
CA GLU A 2 -9.32 -61.07 2.20
C GLU A 2 -9.72 -59.58 2.42
N VAL A 3 -8.79 -58.66 2.14
CA VAL A 3 -9.00 -57.20 2.28
C VAL A 3 -10.14 -56.66 1.42
N ASP A 4 -10.34 -57.21 0.22
CA ASP A 4 -11.36 -56.70 -0.73
C ASP A 4 -12.80 -57.07 -0.32
N SER A 5 -12.96 -58.05 0.58
CA SER A 5 -14.25 -58.57 1.03
C SER A 5 -14.58 -58.25 2.49
N THR A 6 -13.60 -57.83 3.29
CA THR A 6 -13.78 -57.57 4.71
C THR A 6 -14.30 -56.15 4.93
N VAL A 7 -15.48 -56.03 5.56
CA VAL A 7 -16.01 -54.73 5.99
C VAL A 7 -15.25 -54.19 7.20
N LEU A 8 -15.19 -52.86 7.34
CA LEU A 8 -14.55 -52.21 8.48
C LEU A 8 -15.21 -52.62 9.79
N HIS A 9 -14.38 -52.86 10.82
CA HIS A 9 -14.87 -53.11 12.17
C HIS A 9 -15.58 -51.83 12.71
N PRO A 10 -16.68 -51.94 13.47
CA PRO A 10 -17.43 -50.76 13.94
C PRO A 10 -16.59 -49.74 14.72
N ALA A 11 -15.56 -50.18 15.46
CA ALA A 11 -14.64 -49.28 16.16
C ALA A 11 -13.80 -48.42 15.20
N ASP A 12 -13.38 -48.98 14.06
CA ASP A 12 -12.57 -48.28 13.05
C ASP A 12 -13.40 -47.22 12.30
N VAL A 13 -14.70 -47.49 12.11
CA VAL A 13 -15.65 -46.52 11.54
C VAL A 13 -15.73 -45.28 12.43
N SER A 14 -15.92 -45.46 13.74
CA SER A 14 -15.97 -44.34 14.70
C SER A 14 -14.65 -43.57 14.73
N TRP A 15 -13.52 -44.28 14.77
CA TRP A 15 -12.19 -43.66 14.73
C TRP A 15 -11.95 -42.86 13.45
N PHE A 16 -12.40 -43.35 12.28
CA PHE A 16 -12.25 -42.64 11.01
C PHE A 16 -13.00 -41.31 10.99
N VAL A 17 -14.21 -41.26 11.55
CA VAL A 17 -14.97 -40.00 11.68
C VAL A 17 -14.25 -39.03 12.62
N GLU A 18 -13.67 -39.51 13.73
CA GLU A 18 -12.85 -38.68 14.62
C GLU A 18 -11.57 -38.17 13.95
N LEU A 19 -10.92 -39.00 13.13
CA LEU A 19 -9.78 -38.59 12.31
C LEU A 19 -10.16 -37.44 11.38
N CYS A 20 -11.32 -37.52 10.73
CA CYS A 20 -11.85 -36.45 9.87
C CYS A 20 -12.16 -35.16 10.64
N ARG A 21 -12.35 -35.21 11.97
CA ARG A 21 -12.58 -34.04 12.83
C ARG A 21 -11.29 -33.36 13.31
N ARG A 22 -10.12 -33.97 13.11
CA ARG A 22 -8.87 -33.42 13.65
C ARG A 22 -8.62 -32.00 13.11
N PRO A 23 -8.08 -31.08 13.94
CA PRO A 23 -7.71 -29.75 13.49
C PRO A 23 -6.76 -29.80 12.28
N GLY A 24 -7.10 -29.07 11.23
CA GLY A 24 -6.37 -29.06 9.96
C GLY A 24 -7.27 -28.65 8.81
N LYS A 25 -6.83 -28.89 7.57
CA LYS A 25 -7.68 -28.75 6.39
C LYS A 25 -8.81 -29.80 6.47
N PRO A 26 -10.09 -29.41 6.41
CA PRO A 26 -11.19 -30.36 6.39
C PRO A 26 -11.07 -31.36 5.25
N VAL A 27 -11.59 -32.58 5.46
CA VAL A 27 -11.64 -33.61 4.41
C VAL A 27 -12.58 -33.18 3.28
N PRO A 28 -12.28 -33.52 2.00
CA PRO A 28 -13.05 -33.06 0.85
C PRO A 28 -14.32 -33.92 0.58
N PHE A 29 -14.90 -34.52 1.62
CA PHE A 29 -16.09 -35.37 1.53
C PHE A 29 -16.88 -35.35 2.84
N VAL A 30 -18.14 -35.79 2.81
CA VAL A 30 -18.98 -35.94 4.01
C VAL A 30 -18.78 -37.36 4.56
N PRO A 31 -18.13 -37.55 5.73
CA PRO A 31 -17.81 -38.87 6.24
C PRO A 31 -19.02 -39.58 6.87
N ILE A 32 -20.03 -38.83 7.32
CA ILE A 32 -21.23 -39.36 7.98
C ILE A 32 -22.42 -38.41 7.77
N ILE A 33 -23.62 -38.98 7.67
CA ILE A 33 -24.89 -38.22 7.66
C ILE A 33 -25.46 -38.27 9.08
N ASP A 34 -25.26 -37.19 9.83
CA ASP A 34 -25.73 -37.02 11.20
C ASP A 34 -26.21 -35.57 11.45
N ALA A 35 -26.42 -35.18 12.71
CA ALA A 35 -26.82 -33.82 13.08
C ALA A 35 -25.82 -32.73 12.61
N GLU A 36 -24.56 -33.09 12.34
CA GLU A 36 -23.51 -32.19 11.89
C GLU A 36 -23.35 -32.15 10.37
N VAL A 37 -24.22 -32.81 9.59
CA VAL A 37 -24.10 -32.93 8.12
C VAL A 37 -23.90 -31.57 7.42
N ARG A 38 -24.60 -30.52 7.88
CA ARG A 38 -24.43 -29.16 7.34
C ARG A 38 -23.02 -28.62 7.59
N ARG A 39 -22.47 -28.87 8.78
CA ARG A 39 -21.12 -28.46 9.14
C ARG A 39 -20.09 -29.17 8.29
N TRP A 40 -20.24 -30.49 8.10
CA TRP A 40 -19.37 -31.26 7.22
C TRP A 40 -19.38 -30.73 5.80
N TRP A 41 -20.58 -30.55 5.22
CA TRP A 41 -20.72 -30.14 3.83
C TRP A 41 -20.26 -28.70 3.56
N ARG A 42 -20.49 -27.76 4.50
CA ARG A 42 -20.09 -26.35 4.33
C ARG A 42 -18.64 -26.06 4.74
N SER A 43 -17.96 -26.99 5.42
CA SER A 43 -16.59 -26.77 5.89
C SER A 43 -15.64 -26.55 4.72
N ASP A 44 -14.93 -25.42 4.70
CA ASP A 44 -13.90 -25.08 3.70
C ASP A 44 -14.34 -25.33 2.24
N SER A 45 -15.50 -24.78 1.88
CA SER A 45 -16.24 -25.08 0.64
C SER A 45 -16.06 -24.06 -0.49
N LEU A 46 -15.09 -23.13 -0.38
CA LEU A 46 -14.91 -22.03 -1.33
C LEU A 46 -13.68 -22.18 -2.24
N TRP A 47 -12.63 -22.86 -1.78
CA TRP A 47 -11.38 -22.92 -2.55
C TRP A 47 -11.51 -23.74 -3.84
N GLN A 48 -12.50 -24.64 -3.90
CA GLN A 48 -12.79 -25.49 -5.05
C GLN A 48 -13.15 -24.66 -6.30
N ALA A 49 -13.74 -23.46 -6.12
CA ALA A 49 -14.05 -22.56 -7.22
C ALA A 49 -12.79 -21.98 -7.92
N HIS A 50 -11.60 -22.18 -7.34
CA HIS A 50 -10.31 -21.75 -7.89
C HIS A 50 -9.47 -22.91 -8.45
N ASP A 51 -10.02 -24.12 -8.54
CA ASP A 51 -9.33 -25.32 -9.01
C ASP A 51 -10.08 -25.90 -10.22
N ASP A 52 -9.41 -26.00 -11.37
CA ASP A 52 -9.99 -26.35 -12.66
C ASP A 52 -10.45 -27.80 -12.78
N ARG A 53 -10.06 -28.65 -11.82
CA ARG A 53 -10.48 -30.06 -11.75
C ARG A 53 -11.96 -30.24 -11.41
N TYR A 54 -12.64 -29.19 -10.94
CA TYR A 54 -14.04 -29.21 -10.59
C TYR A 54 -14.90 -28.52 -11.65
N ASP A 55 -16.02 -29.16 -11.99
CA ASP A 55 -17.02 -28.54 -12.86
C ASP A 55 -17.75 -27.39 -12.14
N ALA A 56 -18.22 -26.41 -12.90
CA ALA A 56 -18.86 -25.21 -12.37
C ALA A 56 -20.16 -25.51 -11.59
N ASP A 57 -20.91 -26.55 -11.99
CA ASP A 57 -22.11 -27.00 -11.28
C ASP A 57 -21.80 -27.73 -9.96
N GLY A 58 -20.54 -28.12 -9.76
CA GLY A 58 -20.06 -28.86 -8.58
C GLY A 58 -19.47 -28.00 -7.46
N VAL A 59 -19.41 -26.67 -7.62
CA VAL A 59 -18.72 -25.78 -6.69
C VAL A 59 -19.61 -24.67 -6.17
N ILE A 60 -19.24 -24.11 -5.01
CA ILE A 60 -19.90 -22.93 -4.46
C ILE A 60 -19.15 -21.67 -4.90
N VAL A 61 -19.87 -20.77 -5.58
CA VAL A 61 -19.42 -19.41 -5.90
C VAL A 61 -20.35 -18.42 -5.20
N ILE A 62 -19.83 -17.27 -4.74
CA ILE A 62 -20.56 -16.29 -3.91
C ILE A 62 -20.67 -14.90 -4.56
N PRO A 63 -21.24 -14.77 -5.77
CA PRO A 63 -21.36 -13.48 -6.42
C PRO A 63 -22.52 -12.64 -5.84
N GLY A 64 -22.39 -11.31 -5.88
CA GLY A 64 -23.51 -10.40 -5.60
C GLY A 64 -24.48 -10.35 -6.79
N PRO A 65 -25.80 -10.55 -6.62
CA PRO A 65 -26.75 -10.69 -7.73
C PRO A 65 -26.89 -9.42 -8.57
N ALA A 66 -26.79 -8.23 -7.94
CA ALA A 66 -26.80 -6.96 -8.67
C ALA A 66 -25.52 -6.76 -9.49
N ALA A 67 -24.37 -7.15 -8.95
CA ALA A 67 -23.08 -7.02 -9.63
C ALA A 67 -23.00 -7.91 -10.88
N LEU A 68 -23.56 -9.13 -10.81
CA LEU A 68 -23.60 -10.06 -11.96
C LEU A 68 -24.28 -9.47 -13.20
N ARG A 69 -25.27 -8.59 -13.04
CA ARG A 69 -25.93 -7.94 -14.18
C ARG A 69 -24.99 -7.00 -14.96
N ALA A 70 -23.91 -6.55 -14.33
CA ALA A 70 -22.95 -5.59 -14.89
C ALA A 70 -21.65 -6.24 -15.39
N VAL A 71 -21.34 -7.48 -15.00
CA VAL A 71 -20.15 -8.20 -15.48
C VAL A 71 -20.39 -8.65 -16.93
N ARG A 72 -19.54 -8.22 -17.86
CA ARG A 72 -19.73 -8.44 -19.31
C ARG A 72 -18.55 -9.10 -20.02
N ALA A 73 -17.40 -9.21 -19.36
CA ALA A 73 -16.18 -9.77 -19.92
C ALA A 73 -15.52 -10.70 -18.91
N VAL A 74 -15.00 -11.82 -19.40
CA VAL A 74 -14.09 -12.70 -18.67
C VAL A 74 -12.66 -12.17 -18.87
N ASP A 75 -11.79 -12.36 -17.89
CA ASP A 75 -10.36 -11.98 -17.94
C ASP A 75 -10.08 -10.51 -18.25
N GLU A 76 -11.01 -9.61 -17.89
CA GLU A 76 -10.75 -8.18 -17.97
C GLU A 76 -9.59 -7.78 -17.04
N PRO A 77 -8.56 -7.05 -17.53
CA PRO A 77 -7.51 -6.53 -16.67
C PRO A 77 -8.09 -5.64 -15.56
N VAL A 78 -7.75 -5.91 -14.30
CA VAL A 78 -8.34 -5.20 -13.15
C VAL A 78 -8.12 -3.68 -13.23
N ALA A 79 -7.00 -3.25 -13.81
CA ALA A 79 -6.70 -1.83 -14.05
C ALA A 79 -7.68 -1.21 -15.05
N ALA A 80 -8.04 -1.92 -16.12
CA ALA A 80 -9.02 -1.45 -17.10
C ALA A 80 -10.43 -1.32 -16.47
N LEU A 81 -10.81 -2.30 -15.63
CA LEU A 81 -12.08 -2.27 -14.89
C LEU A 81 -12.17 -1.04 -13.97
N PHE A 82 -11.15 -0.81 -13.15
CA PHE A 82 -11.13 0.33 -12.23
C PHE A 82 -11.01 1.67 -12.95
N ASN A 83 -10.19 1.75 -14.01
CA ASN A 83 -10.09 2.97 -14.82
C ASN A 83 -11.44 3.33 -15.46
N ARG A 84 -12.26 2.34 -15.86
CA ARG A 84 -13.60 2.61 -16.39
C ARG A 84 -14.53 3.18 -15.31
N PHE A 85 -14.47 2.67 -14.08
CA PHE A 85 -15.25 3.23 -12.96
C PHE A 85 -14.80 4.65 -12.60
N GLU A 86 -13.50 4.91 -12.55
CA GLU A 86 -12.94 6.25 -12.32
C GLU A 86 -13.39 7.21 -13.42
N ALA A 87 -13.20 6.84 -14.70
CA ALA A 87 -13.58 7.67 -15.84
C ALA A 87 -15.08 7.98 -15.88
N ALA A 88 -15.94 7.00 -15.60
CA ALA A 88 -17.39 7.22 -15.54
C ALA A 88 -17.78 8.19 -14.42
N THR A 89 -17.11 8.10 -13.27
CA THR A 89 -17.33 9.02 -12.13
C THR A 89 -16.87 10.44 -12.48
N VAL A 90 -15.69 10.58 -13.09
CA VAL A 90 -15.17 11.87 -13.56
C VAL A 90 -16.11 12.51 -14.58
N ALA A 91 -16.56 11.73 -15.57
CA ALA A 91 -17.50 12.22 -16.58
C ALA A 91 -18.81 12.73 -15.96
N ALA A 92 -19.37 11.99 -15.00
CA ALA A 92 -20.58 12.41 -14.28
C ALA A 92 -20.39 13.70 -13.47
N LEU A 93 -19.22 13.91 -12.87
CA LEU A 93 -18.90 15.15 -12.15
C LEU A 93 -18.78 16.35 -13.09
N VAL A 94 -18.09 16.17 -14.22
CA VAL A 94 -17.96 17.21 -15.24
C VAL A 94 -19.33 17.57 -15.83
N GLU A 95 -20.17 16.57 -16.10
CA GLU A 95 -21.56 16.79 -16.57
C GLU A 95 -22.40 17.55 -15.53
N ALA A 96 -22.16 17.33 -14.23
CA ALA A 96 -22.77 18.07 -13.14
C ALA A 96 -22.20 19.50 -12.95
N GLY A 97 -21.27 19.94 -13.82
CA GLY A 97 -20.68 21.29 -13.78
C GLY A 97 -19.54 21.45 -12.78
N VAL A 98 -18.93 20.35 -12.32
CA VAL A 98 -17.71 20.42 -11.50
C VAL A 98 -16.51 20.67 -12.40
N GLU A 99 -15.90 21.84 -12.27
CA GLU A 99 -14.70 22.21 -13.01
C GLU A 99 -13.46 21.49 -12.45
N PRO A 100 -12.67 20.79 -13.30
CA PRO A 100 -11.40 20.22 -12.88
C PRO A 100 -10.43 21.31 -12.37
N VAL A 101 -9.71 20.97 -11.30
CA VAL A 101 -8.65 21.82 -10.75
C VAL A 101 -7.31 21.16 -11.03
N ASP A 102 -6.36 21.93 -11.56
CA ASP A 102 -5.00 21.47 -11.76
C ASP A 102 -4.36 21.16 -10.40
N ALA A 103 -3.91 19.91 -10.25
CA ALA A 103 -3.22 19.43 -9.07
C ALA A 103 -1.90 18.78 -9.49
N ALA A 104 -0.80 19.13 -8.82
CA ALA A 104 0.51 18.56 -9.11
C ALA A 104 0.61 17.06 -8.72
N GLN A 105 -0.29 16.59 -7.87
CA GLN A 105 -0.34 15.20 -7.38
C GLN A 105 -1.71 14.86 -6.80
N ARG A 106 -2.04 13.56 -6.71
CA ARG A 106 -3.31 13.08 -6.14
C ARG A 106 -3.42 13.27 -4.62
N ARG A 107 -2.30 13.28 -3.89
CA ARG A 107 -2.27 13.49 -2.44
C ARG A 107 -1.88 14.93 -2.16
N GLU A 108 -2.71 15.66 -1.45
CA GLU A 108 -2.42 17.04 -1.06
C GLU A 108 -2.26 17.12 0.46
N THR A 109 -1.26 17.89 0.93
CA THR A 109 -1.21 18.27 2.34
C THR A 109 -2.16 19.43 2.59
N HIS A 110 -3.01 19.32 3.60
CA HIS A 110 -3.74 20.46 4.15
C HIS A 110 -2.81 21.30 5.04
N THR A 111 -1.74 21.84 4.46
CA THR A 111 -0.97 22.92 5.07
C THR A 111 -1.73 24.21 4.79
N ASP A 112 -2.11 24.94 5.84
CA ASP A 112 -2.83 26.22 5.77
C ASP A 112 -1.94 27.30 5.13
N HIS A 113 -1.78 27.21 3.83
CA HIS A 113 -1.04 28.18 3.03
C HIS A 113 -1.99 28.66 1.93
N ARG A 114 -2.52 29.87 2.16
CA ARG A 114 -3.37 30.63 1.23
C ARG A 114 -2.69 30.98 -0.09
N ASP A 115 -1.46 30.51 -0.32
CA ASP A 115 -0.77 30.58 -1.60
C ASP A 115 -0.76 29.21 -2.26
N ARG A 116 -1.61 29.09 -3.30
CA ARG A 116 -1.65 27.97 -4.25
C ARG A 116 -0.34 27.85 -5.04
N ARG A 117 0.74 27.41 -4.40
CA ARG A 117 1.89 26.83 -5.09
C ARG A 117 1.85 25.32 -4.88
N GLY A 118 0.84 24.68 -5.47
CA GLY A 118 0.63 23.22 -5.41
C GLY A 118 1.76 22.39 -6.03
N ASP A 119 2.73 23.02 -6.70
CA ASP A 119 3.88 22.38 -7.33
C ASP A 119 5.19 22.48 -6.51
N ASP A 120 5.08 22.85 -5.24
CA ASP A 120 6.25 22.94 -4.36
C ASP A 120 6.76 21.52 -3.95
N PRO A 121 8.06 21.20 -4.16
CA PRO A 121 8.61 19.88 -3.86
C PRO A 121 8.60 19.54 -2.36
N ILE A 122 8.67 20.51 -1.45
CA ILE A 122 8.54 20.25 -0.01
C ILE A 122 7.11 19.81 0.32
N SER A 123 6.12 20.49 -0.23
CA SER A 123 4.70 20.12 -0.09
C SER A 123 4.43 18.71 -0.65
N ARG A 124 5.07 18.35 -1.77
CA ARG A 124 5.05 16.99 -2.31
C ARG A 124 5.65 15.95 -1.37
N LEU A 125 6.81 16.23 -0.77
CA LEU A 125 7.42 15.35 0.21
C LEU A 125 6.53 15.17 1.45
N LEU A 126 5.98 16.25 2.00
CA LEU A 126 5.15 16.22 3.21
C LEU A 126 3.80 15.53 2.99
N ALA A 127 3.30 15.50 1.76
CA ALA A 127 2.07 14.77 1.41
C ALA A 127 2.25 13.26 1.43
N GLU A 128 3.47 12.77 1.30
CA GLU A 128 3.76 11.35 1.23
C GLU A 128 4.07 10.77 2.62
N PRO A 129 3.24 9.85 3.13
CA PRO A 129 3.47 9.24 4.44
C PRO A 129 4.66 8.27 4.45
N ASN A 130 5.05 7.73 3.30
CA ASN A 130 6.11 6.73 3.19
C ASN A 130 7.11 7.03 2.08
N VAL A 131 8.39 6.92 2.40
CA VAL A 131 9.47 7.01 1.43
C VAL A 131 9.98 5.63 1.05
N GLU A 132 10.53 5.51 -0.15
CA GLU A 132 11.28 4.33 -0.56
C GLU A 132 12.75 4.52 -0.18
N TRP A 133 13.21 3.77 0.81
CA TRP A 133 14.60 3.77 1.24
C TRP A 133 15.38 2.76 0.42
N THR A 134 16.33 3.24 -0.37
CA THR A 134 17.23 2.40 -1.15
C THR A 134 18.54 2.22 -0.41
N THR A 135 19.02 0.98 -0.29
CA THR A 135 20.32 0.65 0.32
C THR A 135 21.07 -0.32 -0.58
N ALA A 136 22.40 -0.20 -0.66
CA ALA A 136 23.21 -1.25 -1.26
C ALA A 136 23.14 -2.52 -0.39
N GLY A 137 22.99 -3.67 -1.04
CA GLY A 137 23.10 -4.99 -0.42
C GLY A 137 24.02 -5.89 -1.25
N PRO A 138 24.37 -7.07 -0.72
CA PRO A 138 25.27 -8.01 -1.41
C PRO A 138 24.75 -8.45 -2.79
N ASP A 139 23.43 -8.45 -2.99
CA ASP A 139 22.75 -8.88 -4.23
C ASP A 139 22.22 -7.72 -5.07
N GLY A 140 22.67 -6.48 -4.80
CA GLY A 140 22.21 -5.27 -5.49
C GLY A 140 21.39 -4.31 -4.60
N LEU A 141 20.66 -3.39 -5.24
CA LEU A 141 19.88 -2.36 -4.53
C LEU A 141 18.66 -2.98 -3.84
N ARG A 142 18.57 -2.80 -2.52
CA ARG A 142 17.39 -3.17 -1.72
C ARG A 142 16.53 -1.94 -1.50
N ARG A 143 15.26 -2.02 -1.89
CA ARG A 143 14.26 -0.96 -1.73
C ARG A 143 13.30 -1.35 -0.62
N ARG A 144 13.09 -0.47 0.37
CA ARG A 144 12.17 -0.68 1.49
C ARG A 144 11.26 0.52 1.65
N ARG A 145 9.95 0.30 1.75
CA ARG A 145 9.03 1.35 2.19
C ARG A 145 9.23 1.61 3.68
N ARG A 146 9.45 2.86 4.04
CA ARG A 146 9.65 3.33 5.42
C ARG A 146 8.77 4.57 5.66
N PRO A 147 8.36 4.84 6.90
CA PRO A 147 7.73 6.12 7.23
C PRO A 147 8.61 7.28 6.78
N ASN A 148 7.99 8.35 6.29
CA ASN A 148 8.70 9.54 5.87
C ASN A 148 9.42 10.18 7.07
N PRO A 149 10.76 10.27 7.07
CA PRO A 149 11.51 10.83 8.19
C PRO A 149 11.21 12.31 8.44
N ALA A 150 10.78 13.07 7.44
CA ALA A 150 10.30 14.45 7.66
C ALA A 150 9.06 14.48 8.56
N LEU A 151 8.14 13.52 8.38
CA LEU A 151 6.94 13.39 9.21
C LEU A 151 7.24 12.80 10.60
N ALA A 152 8.36 12.09 10.75
CA ALA A 152 8.84 11.64 12.06
C ALA A 152 9.43 12.79 12.89
N VAL A 153 10.02 13.80 12.24
CA VAL A 153 10.52 15.02 12.90
C VAL A 153 9.37 15.90 13.37
N ALA A 154 8.40 16.17 12.49
CA ALA A 154 7.21 16.94 12.82
C ALA A 154 6.06 16.58 11.86
N PRO A 155 4.79 16.62 12.31
CA PRO A 155 3.65 16.43 11.41
C PRO A 155 3.63 17.51 10.32
N ALA A 156 3.04 17.21 9.15
CA ALA A 156 3.02 18.13 8.01
C ALA A 156 2.54 19.56 8.36
N THR A 157 1.56 19.68 9.26
CA THR A 157 1.00 20.96 9.72
C THR A 157 1.93 21.78 10.63
N ALA A 158 3.04 21.20 11.09
CA ALA A 158 4.03 21.86 11.94
C ALA A 158 5.31 22.25 11.18
N TRP A 159 5.29 22.15 9.85
CA TRP A 159 6.32 22.68 8.97
C TRP A 159 5.87 24.04 8.40
N HIS A 160 6.66 25.08 8.63
CA HIS A 160 6.37 26.43 8.12
C HIS A 160 7.23 26.72 6.90
N LEU A 161 6.58 26.87 5.74
CA LEU A 161 7.23 27.21 4.48
C LEU A 161 7.58 28.71 4.47
N ASP A 162 8.87 29.02 4.35
CA ASP A 162 9.39 30.35 4.10
C ASP A 162 9.46 30.57 2.58
N VAL A 163 8.52 31.37 2.06
CA VAL A 163 8.45 31.69 0.63
C VAL A 163 9.16 33.01 0.40
N SER A 164 10.50 32.98 0.36
CA SER A 164 11.28 34.17 0.03
C SER A 164 11.17 34.47 -1.48
N GLY A 165 10.19 35.30 -1.86
CA GLY A 165 10.22 36.24 -2.99
C GLY A 165 10.41 35.75 -4.43
N ASN A 166 9.38 35.98 -5.25
CA ASN A 166 9.45 36.26 -6.70
C ASN A 166 9.61 35.11 -7.70
N GLY A 167 9.14 33.90 -7.38
CA GLY A 167 8.71 32.92 -8.41
C GLY A 167 9.74 32.44 -9.46
N HIS A 168 11.00 32.84 -9.39
CA HIS A 168 12.07 32.49 -10.33
C HIS A 168 13.44 32.26 -9.64
N GLY A 169 13.43 31.57 -8.47
CA GLY A 169 14.59 30.90 -7.80
C GLY A 169 15.10 31.54 -6.48
N PRO A 170 15.88 30.84 -5.60
CA PRO A 170 16.19 29.40 -5.48
C PRO A 170 15.48 28.76 -4.25
N ALA A 171 15.25 27.45 -4.28
CA ALA A 171 14.93 26.60 -3.12
C ALA A 171 13.88 27.12 -2.09
N SER A 172 12.63 26.66 -2.18
CA SER A 172 11.72 26.77 -1.03
C SER A 172 12.33 26.11 0.22
N VAL A 173 12.09 26.72 1.38
CA VAL A 173 12.61 26.24 2.66
C VAL A 173 11.45 26.07 3.63
N ALA A 174 11.39 24.97 4.38
CA ALA A 174 10.44 24.80 5.47
C ALA A 174 11.17 24.51 6.79
N ARG A 175 10.69 25.11 7.88
CA ARG A 175 11.25 24.93 9.23
C ARG A 175 10.24 24.23 10.12
N ALA A 176 10.71 23.24 10.88
CA ALA A 176 9.87 22.56 11.86
C ALA A 176 9.62 23.46 13.09
N HIS A 177 8.39 23.49 13.61
CA HIS A 177 8.01 24.37 14.73
C HIS A 177 8.77 24.08 16.04
N ARG A 178 9.19 22.84 16.28
CA ARG A 178 9.74 22.39 17.58
C ARG A 178 11.15 21.80 17.51
N SER A 179 11.81 21.94 16.37
CA SER A 179 13.19 21.51 16.16
C SER A 179 13.87 22.47 15.19
N ASP A 180 15.20 22.60 15.26
CA ASP A 180 15.94 23.38 14.26
C ASP A 180 16.13 22.59 12.95
N ALA A 181 15.24 21.62 12.68
CA ALA A 181 15.25 20.86 11.45
C ALA A 181 14.69 21.69 10.29
N VAL A 182 15.31 21.53 9.12
CA VAL A 182 15.01 22.33 7.94
C VAL A 182 14.84 21.41 6.72
N LEU A 183 13.80 21.66 5.95
CA LEU A 183 13.63 21.13 4.60
C LEU A 183 14.04 22.20 3.60
N VAL A 184 14.85 21.83 2.61
CA VAL A 184 15.32 22.73 1.55
C VAL A 184 15.07 22.07 0.21
N ALA A 185 14.31 22.70 -0.68
CA ALA A 185 14.16 22.24 -2.05
C ALA A 185 15.46 22.46 -2.83
N THR A 186 16.23 21.40 -3.09
CA THR A 186 17.48 21.50 -3.85
C THR A 186 17.25 21.49 -5.37
N GLY A 187 16.01 21.25 -5.81
CA GLY A 187 15.58 21.34 -7.21
C GLY A 187 14.08 21.09 -7.35
N PRO A 188 13.53 21.09 -8.57
CA PRO A 188 12.09 20.89 -8.81
C PRO A 188 11.58 19.50 -8.34
N ASN A 189 12.47 18.52 -8.27
CA ASN A 189 12.18 17.16 -7.82
C ASN A 189 13.16 16.69 -6.74
N SER A 190 13.76 17.61 -5.98
CA SER A 190 14.77 17.24 -4.98
C SER A 190 14.59 18.06 -3.73
N VAL A 191 14.56 17.39 -2.57
CA VAL A 191 14.44 18.01 -1.26
C VAL A 191 15.52 17.43 -0.35
N ARG A 192 16.09 18.26 0.51
CA ARG A 192 17.01 17.83 1.57
C ARG A 192 16.39 18.15 2.92
N LEU A 193 16.39 17.17 3.82
CA LEU A 193 16.09 17.33 5.24
C LEU A 193 17.39 17.41 6.01
N ASP A 194 17.59 18.49 6.73
CA ASP A 194 18.69 18.70 7.66
C ASP A 194 18.14 18.63 9.09
N VAL A 195 18.65 17.71 9.90
CA VAL A 195 18.26 17.54 11.31
C VAL A 195 19.48 17.83 12.19
N PRO A 196 19.41 18.82 13.10
CA PRO A 196 20.46 19.07 14.07
C PRO A 196 20.56 17.89 15.05
N LEU A 197 21.77 17.41 15.30
CA LEU A 197 22.08 16.35 16.24
C LEU A 197 23.02 16.88 17.33
N THR A 198 22.65 16.64 18.59
CA THR A 198 23.55 16.91 19.72
C THR A 198 24.39 15.66 19.98
N VAL A 199 25.69 15.71 19.67
CA VAL A 199 26.62 14.57 19.84
C VAL A 199 27.30 14.60 21.22
N HIS A 200 27.65 15.80 21.70
CA HIS A 200 28.17 16.07 23.04
C HIS A 200 27.67 17.45 23.52
N ARG A 201 27.79 17.75 24.83
CA ARG A 201 27.26 18.97 25.46
C ARG A 201 27.62 20.28 24.73
N ASP A 202 28.73 20.30 23.98
CA ASP A 202 29.21 21.48 23.24
C ASP A 202 29.47 21.21 21.73
N THR A 203 29.00 20.09 21.17
CA THR A 203 29.22 19.75 19.75
C THR A 203 27.89 19.42 19.05
N MET A 204 27.52 20.30 18.13
CA MET A 204 26.39 20.15 17.22
C MET A 204 26.88 19.57 15.88
N SER A 205 26.23 18.52 15.40
CA SER A 205 26.37 18.03 14.02
C SER A 205 25.03 18.10 13.31
N THR A 206 25.01 17.95 11.99
CA THR A 206 23.77 17.92 11.21
C THR A 206 23.71 16.62 10.43
N ALA A 207 22.61 15.89 10.56
CA ALA A 207 22.31 14.76 9.68
C ALA A 207 21.45 15.24 8.51
N SER A 208 21.93 15.01 7.29
CA SER A 208 21.23 15.37 6.07
C SER A 208 20.69 14.13 5.36
N ILE A 209 19.43 14.20 4.90
CA ILE A 209 18.80 13.16 4.07
C ILE A 209 18.30 13.83 2.79
N GLU A 210 18.67 13.28 1.65
CA GLU A 210 18.21 13.79 0.35
C GLU A 210 17.13 12.89 -0.24
N PHE A 211 16.06 13.52 -0.69
CA PHE A 211 14.89 12.90 -1.31
C PHE A 211 14.86 13.26 -2.78
N ASP A 212 14.74 12.23 -3.61
CA ASP A 212 14.44 12.34 -5.02
C ASP A 212 12.92 12.14 -5.21
N LEU A 213 12.28 13.14 -5.80
CA LEU A 213 10.85 13.18 -6.10
C LEU A 213 10.59 12.95 -7.61
N SER A 214 11.63 12.67 -8.40
CA SER A 214 11.46 12.31 -9.80
C SER A 214 10.74 10.96 -9.85
N SER A 215 9.50 11.00 -10.31
CA SER A 215 8.65 9.83 -10.30
C SER A 215 9.03 8.91 -11.46
N ASP A 216 9.45 7.68 -11.18
CA ASP A 216 9.37 6.56 -12.13
C ASP A 216 7.91 6.04 -12.26
N GLY A 217 6.91 6.92 -12.12
CA GLY A 217 5.49 6.54 -12.02
C GLY A 217 5.07 5.92 -10.68
N ARG A 218 5.94 5.95 -9.66
CA ARG A 218 5.67 5.46 -8.30
C ARG A 218 5.43 6.65 -7.36
N SER A 219 4.31 6.63 -6.63
CA SER A 219 3.84 7.76 -5.81
C SER A 219 4.70 8.12 -4.59
N ALA A 220 5.88 7.51 -4.38
CA ALA A 220 6.66 7.68 -3.16
C ALA A 220 8.02 8.33 -3.46
N ALA A 221 8.39 9.33 -2.65
CA ALA A 221 9.72 9.92 -2.67
C ALA A 221 10.81 8.86 -2.38
N VAL A 222 11.90 8.90 -3.11
CA VAL A 222 13.01 7.94 -2.98
C VAL A 222 14.14 8.57 -2.17
N VAL A 223 14.53 7.90 -1.09
CA VAL A 223 15.77 8.19 -0.37
C VAL A 223 16.84 7.25 -0.92
N SER A 224 17.71 7.78 -1.77
CA SER A 224 18.89 7.06 -2.24
C SER A 224 20.07 7.37 -1.34
N PRO A 225 20.99 6.42 -1.08
CA PRO A 225 22.24 6.74 -0.44
C PRO A 225 23.05 7.52 -1.48
N ARG A 226 23.02 8.85 -1.43
CA ARG A 226 24.07 9.63 -2.07
C ARG A 226 25.35 9.32 -1.29
N SER A 227 26.35 8.84 -2.02
CA SER A 227 27.69 8.55 -1.50
C SER A 227 28.36 9.85 -1.05
N SER A 228 28.00 10.36 0.12
CA SER A 228 28.73 11.44 0.77
C SER A 228 28.40 11.47 2.26
N ALA A 229 28.82 10.43 2.96
CA ALA A 229 29.17 10.57 4.36
C ALA A 229 30.60 10.07 4.51
N ALA A 230 31.56 10.93 4.13
CA ALA A 230 32.82 10.93 4.85
C ALA A 230 32.46 11.38 6.27
N TRP A 231 32.37 10.43 7.18
CA TRP A 231 32.42 10.73 8.60
C TRP A 231 33.88 11.14 8.85
N SER A 232 34.15 12.44 8.82
CA SER A 232 35.40 13.02 9.31
C SER A 232 35.27 13.30 10.79
#